data_AF-A0A6P4CWA4-F1
#
_entry.id   AF-A0A6P4CWA4-F1
#
_cell.length_a   1.000
_cell.length_b   1.000
_cell.length_c   1.000
_cell.angle_alpha   90.00
_cell.angle_beta   90.00
_cell.angle_gamma   90.00
#
_symmetry.space_group_name_H-M   'P 1'
#
loop_
_entity.id
_entity.type
_entity.pdbx_description
1 polymer ?
#
loop_
_entity_poly.entity_id
_entity_poly.type
_entity_poly.pdbx_seq_one_letter_code
_entity_poly.pdbx_strand_id
1 'polypeptide(L)'
;MITEVETYDLTSRHYPYTVYADDQRILCINTTSYQMLCKWLTNLLKSTPKNTPVIVGYTKRGVKDHGYDFISLCVGSHCLIYPLLQQADSYKAKQNPRPLCDFFANPRVIAVGMDIKKVKAKLEKHHGIELKKALDLRVMAVEGMKEVGEKVDLWRYNLEKLMKTVLGKHFDVVRPEEKLDWYDEENSCCYYNVYTDEKTMFITIDTYLCYLIGFELHGMIHGHEAGKSQDSSKSKKKVNKKKNS
;
A
#
# COMPACT_ATOMS: atom_id res chain seq x y z
N MET A 1 19.95 2.57 -7.57
CA MET A 1 19.81 3.28 -8.87
C MET A 1 18.55 2.77 -9.56
N ILE A 2 17.57 3.65 -9.75
CA ILE A 2 16.31 3.31 -10.42
C ILE A 2 16.51 3.55 -11.90
N THR A 3 16.45 2.47 -12.67
CA THR A 3 16.75 2.51 -14.10
C THR A 3 15.71 1.67 -14.80
N GLU A 4 15.03 2.31 -15.75
CA GLU A 4 14.21 1.72 -16.81
C GLU A 4 12.73 1.49 -16.51
N VAL A 5 11.93 2.01 -17.43
CA VAL A 5 10.51 1.73 -17.64
C VAL A 5 10.43 1.10 -19.03
N GLU A 6 10.11 -0.19 -19.10
CA GLU A 6 9.75 -0.84 -20.36
C GLU A 6 8.25 -0.64 -20.61
N THR A 7 7.89 0.15 -21.63
CA THR A 7 6.50 0.30 -22.09
C THR A 7 6.22 -0.70 -23.21
N TYR A 8 5.14 -1.47 -23.06
CA TYR A 8 4.61 -2.32 -24.13
C TYR A 8 3.26 -1.77 -24.62
N ASP A 9 3.24 -1.38 -25.90
CA ASP A 9 2.09 -1.15 -26.79
C ASP A 9 1.06 -0.06 -26.39
N LEU A 10 0.96 0.99 -27.23
CA LEU A 10 0.03 2.12 -27.09
C LEU A 10 -1.42 1.81 -27.48
N THR A 11 -1.72 0.56 -27.87
CA THR A 11 -3.06 0.16 -28.34
C THR A 11 -3.91 -0.52 -27.26
N SER A 12 -3.35 -0.89 -26.10
CA SER A 12 -4.05 -1.61 -25.03
C SER A 12 -4.60 -0.69 -23.94
N ARG A 13 -5.78 -1.02 -23.39
CA ARG A 13 -6.39 -0.40 -22.18
C ARG A 13 -5.61 -0.71 -20.88
N HIS A 14 -4.38 -1.17 -21.03
CA HIS A 14 -3.49 -1.72 -20.02
C HIS A 14 -2.06 -1.42 -20.45
N TYR A 15 -1.28 -0.89 -19.54
CA TYR A 15 0.12 -0.58 -19.74
C TYR A 15 0.89 -1.31 -18.64
N PRO A 16 1.55 -2.44 -18.96
CA PRO A 16 2.47 -3.06 -18.04
C PRO A 16 3.73 -2.20 -17.93
N TYR A 17 4.21 -2.02 -16.71
CA TYR A 17 5.41 -1.29 -16.35
C TYR A 17 6.29 -2.20 -15.50
N THR A 18 7.57 -2.27 -15.85
CA THR A 18 8.57 -2.80 -14.94
C THR A 18 9.30 -1.62 -14.32
N VAL A 19 9.36 -1.57 -12.98
CA VAL A 19 10.06 -0.54 -12.21
C VAL A 19 11.08 -1.23 -11.33
N TYR A 20 12.30 -0.70 -11.26
CA TYR A 20 13.35 -1.23 -10.41
C TYR A 20 13.56 -0.34 -9.19
N ALA A 21 13.58 -0.93 -8.00
CA ALA A 21 14.01 -0.28 -6.77
C ALA A 21 15.28 -0.99 -6.28
N ASP A 22 16.43 -0.43 -6.65
CA ASP A 22 17.73 -1.12 -6.61
C ASP A 22 17.64 -2.47 -7.36
N ASP A 23 18.00 -3.57 -6.72
CA ASP A 23 17.95 -4.91 -7.34
C ASP A 23 16.53 -5.53 -7.36
N GLN A 24 15.52 -4.83 -6.82
CA GLN A 24 14.16 -5.34 -6.73
C GLN A 24 13.34 -4.97 -7.96
N ARG A 25 12.90 -5.99 -8.71
CA ARG A 25 11.98 -5.82 -9.83
C ARG A 25 10.54 -5.73 -9.33
N ILE A 26 9.87 -4.65 -9.66
CA ILE A 26 8.46 -4.37 -9.36
C ILE A 26 7.66 -4.40 -10.66
N LEU A 27 6.62 -5.23 -10.71
CA LEU A 27 5.70 -5.32 -11.83
C LEU A 27 4.48 -4.45 -11.53
N CYS A 28 4.30 -3.38 -12.29
CA CYS A 28 3.13 -2.52 -12.20
C CYS A 28 2.22 -2.72 -13.42
N ILE A 29 0.92 -2.74 -13.20
CA ILE A 29 -0.08 -2.65 -14.27
C ILE A 29 -0.85 -1.36 -14.07
N ASN A 30 -0.78 -0.46 -15.04
CA ASN A 30 -1.68 0.68 -15.14
C ASN A 30 -2.84 0.30 -16.08
N THR A 31 -4.09 0.39 -15.62
CA THR A 31 -5.24 -0.11 -16.38
C THR A 31 -6.48 0.73 -16.17
N THR A 32 -7.21 1.00 -17.25
CA THR A 32 -8.58 1.56 -17.21
C THR A 32 -9.64 0.46 -17.32
N SER A 33 -9.22 -0.79 -17.54
CA SER A 33 -10.14 -1.93 -17.71
C SER A 33 -10.67 -2.46 -16.38
N TYR A 34 -11.99 -2.38 -16.22
CA TYR A 34 -12.72 -3.00 -15.12
C TYR A 34 -12.48 -4.52 -15.02
N GLN A 35 -12.38 -5.21 -16.16
CA GLN A 35 -12.16 -6.66 -16.19
C GLN A 35 -10.77 -7.02 -15.64
N MET A 36 -9.74 -6.24 -15.97
CA MET A 36 -8.40 -6.46 -15.44
C MET A 36 -8.33 -6.13 -13.95
N LEU A 37 -8.94 -5.03 -13.52
CA LEU A 37 -9.07 -4.70 -12.09
C LEU A 37 -9.69 -5.88 -11.33
N CYS A 38 -10.83 -6.39 -11.79
CA CYS A 38 -11.53 -7.53 -11.19
C CYS A 38 -10.64 -8.78 -11.14
N LYS A 39 -9.98 -9.11 -12.26
CA LYS A 39 -9.08 -10.27 -12.36
C LYS A 39 -7.89 -10.15 -11.42
N TRP A 40 -7.25 -8.99 -11.35
CA TRP A 40 -6.09 -8.73 -10.51
C TRP A 40 -6.43 -8.90 -9.02
N LEU A 41 -7.50 -8.24 -8.55
CA LEU A 41 -7.95 -8.32 -7.15
C LEU A 41 -8.39 -9.73 -6.77
N THR A 42 -9.11 -10.42 -7.67
CA THR A 42 -9.58 -11.79 -7.44
C THR A 42 -8.39 -12.76 -7.34
N ASN A 43 -7.42 -12.64 -8.25
CA ASN A 43 -6.24 -13.50 -8.26
C ASN A 43 -5.42 -13.31 -6.99
N LEU A 44 -5.25 -12.07 -6.54
CA LEU A 44 -4.54 -11.71 -5.31
C LEU A 44 -5.19 -12.34 -4.06
N LEU A 45 -6.52 -12.29 -3.96
CA LEU A 45 -7.25 -12.92 -2.85
C LEU A 45 -7.23 -14.45 -2.89
N LYS A 46 -7.10 -15.05 -4.09
CA LYS A 46 -7.00 -16.50 -4.32
C LYS A 46 -5.59 -17.03 -4.05
N SER A 47 -4.56 -16.28 -4.42
CA SER A 47 -3.16 -16.67 -4.20
C SER A 47 -2.71 -16.50 -2.76
N THR A 48 -3.44 -15.70 -1.96
CA THR A 48 -3.14 -15.53 -0.54
C THR A 48 -3.86 -16.58 0.31
N PRO A 49 -3.16 -17.27 1.25
CA PRO A 49 -3.79 -18.24 2.14
C PRO A 49 -4.97 -17.65 2.92
N LYS A 50 -5.99 -18.48 3.20
CA LYS A 50 -7.25 -18.02 3.81
C LYS A 50 -7.08 -17.34 5.18
N ASN A 51 -6.05 -17.70 5.93
CA ASN A 51 -5.81 -17.20 7.29
C ASN A 51 -4.70 -16.14 7.34
N THR A 52 -4.20 -15.69 6.19
CA THR A 52 -3.13 -14.69 6.12
C THR A 52 -3.74 -13.33 5.77
N PRO A 53 -3.43 -12.27 6.54
CA PRO A 53 -3.83 -10.93 6.17
C PRO A 53 -3.17 -10.53 4.85
N VAL A 54 -3.95 -9.87 4.00
CA VAL A 54 -3.49 -9.29 2.74
C VAL A 54 -3.15 -7.83 3.03
N ILE A 55 -1.86 -7.55 3.19
CA ILE A 55 -1.37 -6.19 3.40
C ILE A 55 -1.22 -5.53 2.02
N VAL A 56 -1.89 -4.39 1.84
CA VAL A 56 -1.88 -3.65 0.58
C VAL A 56 -1.29 -2.28 0.83
N GLY A 57 -0.12 -2.02 0.25
CA GLY A 57 0.45 -0.69 0.19
C GLY A 57 -0.45 0.21 -0.64
N TYR A 58 -0.73 1.40 -0.12
CA TYR A 58 -1.60 2.37 -0.76
C TYR A 58 -0.90 3.73 -0.82
N THR A 59 -0.97 4.37 -1.98
CA THR A 59 -0.69 5.80 -2.12
C THR A 59 -1.74 6.48 -3.00
N LYS A 60 -1.76 7.80 -2.95
CA LYS A 60 -2.77 8.64 -3.60
C LYS A 60 -2.17 9.92 -4.17
N ARG A 61 -2.78 10.41 -5.25
CA ARG A 61 -2.73 11.83 -5.63
C ARG A 61 -4.14 12.29 -5.99
N GLY A 62 -4.41 13.57 -5.74
CA GLY A 62 -5.72 14.18 -5.92
C GLY A 62 -5.62 15.68 -5.63
N VAL A 63 -6.33 16.51 -6.40
CA VAL A 63 -6.49 17.93 -6.09
C VAL A 63 -7.13 18.07 -4.70
N LYS A 64 -6.71 19.05 -3.89
CA LYS A 64 -7.06 19.16 -2.46
C LYS A 64 -8.58 19.03 -2.22
N ASP A 65 -9.39 19.65 -3.08
CA ASP A 65 -10.84 19.76 -2.90
C ASP A 65 -11.68 18.80 -3.78
N HIS A 66 -11.04 18.05 -4.69
CA HIS A 66 -11.70 17.04 -5.54
C HIS A 66 -11.46 15.62 -5.05
N GLY A 67 -12.18 14.63 -5.57
CA GLY A 67 -11.87 13.22 -5.31
C GLY A 67 -10.44 12.85 -5.71
N TYR A 68 -9.99 11.65 -5.33
CA TYR A 68 -8.74 11.11 -5.90
C TYR A 68 -8.91 10.76 -7.37
N ASP A 69 -7.90 11.02 -8.19
CA ASP A 69 -7.96 10.73 -9.63
C ASP A 69 -7.62 9.27 -9.94
N PHE A 70 -6.89 8.61 -9.04
CA PHE A 70 -6.53 7.22 -9.16
C PHE A 70 -6.28 6.60 -7.78
N ILE A 71 -6.20 5.27 -7.79
CA ILE A 71 -5.75 4.44 -6.69
C ILE A 71 -4.54 3.63 -7.14
N SER A 72 -3.52 3.57 -6.29
CA SER A 72 -2.38 2.66 -6.48
C SER A 72 -2.33 1.67 -5.32
N LEU A 73 -2.25 0.39 -5.67
CA LEU A 73 -2.23 -0.74 -4.75
C LEU A 73 -0.96 -1.55 -4.99
N CYS A 74 -0.31 -2.02 -3.93
CA CYS A 74 0.80 -2.96 -4.09
C CYS A 74 0.75 -4.09 -3.07
N VAL A 75 1.00 -5.32 -3.54
CA VAL A 75 1.14 -6.53 -2.72
C VAL A 75 2.33 -7.31 -3.25
N GLY A 76 3.34 -7.51 -2.41
CA GLY A 76 4.63 -8.05 -2.84
C GLY A 76 5.31 -7.08 -3.80
N SER A 77 5.85 -7.61 -4.88
CA SER A 77 6.42 -6.83 -6.00
C SER A 77 5.41 -6.54 -7.11
N HIS A 78 4.11 -6.72 -6.87
CA HIS A 78 3.06 -6.53 -7.87
C HIS A 78 2.20 -5.33 -7.48
N CYS A 79 2.25 -4.28 -8.29
CA CYS A 79 1.46 -3.08 -8.09
C CYS A 79 0.40 -2.90 -9.21
N LEU A 80 -0.67 -2.18 -8.89
CA LEU A 80 -1.77 -1.85 -9.78
C LEU A 80 -2.09 -0.37 -9.64
N ILE A 81 -2.15 0.35 -10.76
CA ILE A 81 -2.65 1.72 -10.82
C ILE A 81 -3.98 1.70 -11.58
N TYR A 82 -5.00 2.28 -10.98
CA TYR A 82 -6.35 2.32 -11.55
C TYR A 82 -6.96 3.72 -11.40
N PRO A 83 -7.43 4.35 -12.49
CA PRO A 83 -8.09 5.65 -12.42
C PRO A 83 -9.45 5.56 -11.71
N LEU A 84 -9.71 6.53 -10.85
CA LEU A 84 -11.00 6.76 -10.21
C LEU A 84 -11.68 7.91 -10.95
N LEU A 85 -12.53 7.56 -11.92
CA LEU A 85 -13.22 8.55 -12.74
C LEU A 85 -14.00 9.52 -11.87
N GLN A 86 -13.72 10.81 -12.03
CA GLN A 86 -14.42 11.86 -11.30
C GLN A 86 -15.90 11.85 -11.73
N GLN A 87 -16.79 11.99 -10.75
CA GLN A 87 -18.24 12.08 -10.96
C GLN A 87 -18.57 13.42 -11.64
N ALA A 88 -18.30 13.53 -12.94
CA ALA A 88 -18.81 14.61 -13.75
C ALA A 88 -20.29 14.33 -14.09
N ASP A 89 -21.15 15.18 -13.55
CA ASP A 89 -22.51 15.48 -13.99
C ASP A 89 -23.56 14.34 -13.97
N SER A 90 -24.36 14.38 -12.90
CA SER A 90 -25.82 14.13 -12.74
C SER A 90 -26.59 13.05 -13.53
N TYR A 91 -26.02 12.33 -14.49
CA TYR A 91 -26.68 11.26 -15.25
C TYR A 91 -26.01 9.89 -15.13
N LYS A 92 -24.76 9.82 -14.66
CA LYS A 92 -24.08 8.56 -14.32
C LYS A 92 -23.95 8.44 -12.81
N ALA A 93 -25.06 8.06 -12.18
CA ALA A 93 -25.14 7.78 -10.75
C ALA A 93 -23.99 6.84 -10.30
N LYS A 94 -23.19 7.30 -9.34
CA LYS A 94 -22.53 6.50 -8.30
C LYS A 94 -22.09 5.08 -8.70
N GLN A 95 -21.38 4.91 -9.81
CA GLN A 95 -20.77 3.61 -10.08
C GLN A 95 -19.45 3.55 -9.34
N ASN A 96 -19.54 3.31 -8.03
CA ASN A 96 -18.41 2.85 -7.25
C ASN A 96 -17.81 1.65 -8.00
N PRO A 97 -16.49 1.55 -8.16
CA PRO A 97 -15.88 0.37 -8.74
C PRO A 97 -16.10 -0.80 -7.78
N ARG A 98 -17.21 -1.54 -7.98
CA ARG A 98 -17.65 -2.66 -7.15
C ARG A 98 -16.51 -3.63 -6.78
N PRO A 99 -15.56 -3.97 -7.68
CA PRO A 99 -14.42 -4.82 -7.32
C PRO A 99 -13.55 -4.24 -6.20
N LEU A 100 -13.32 -2.92 -6.18
CA LEU A 100 -12.56 -2.26 -5.11
C LEU A 100 -13.36 -2.23 -3.80
N CYS A 101 -14.67 -1.95 -3.86
CA CYS A 101 -15.54 -2.01 -2.69
C CYS A 101 -15.53 -3.42 -2.06
N ASP A 102 -15.75 -4.46 -2.88
CA ASP A 102 -15.77 -5.86 -2.42
C ASP A 102 -14.40 -6.29 -1.87
N PHE A 103 -13.32 -5.82 -2.51
CA PHE A 103 -11.96 -6.09 -2.06
C PHE A 103 -11.66 -5.50 -0.68
N PHE A 104 -11.95 -4.21 -0.47
CA PHE A 104 -11.71 -3.55 0.82
C PHE A 104 -12.73 -3.89 1.90
N ALA A 105 -13.89 -4.43 1.52
CA ALA A 105 -14.84 -5.01 2.46
C ALA A 105 -14.37 -6.36 3.02
N ASN A 106 -13.40 -7.03 2.37
CA ASN A 106 -12.87 -8.29 2.84
C ASN A 106 -12.08 -8.10 4.15
N PRO A 107 -12.44 -8.79 5.25
CA PRO A 107 -11.78 -8.58 6.54
C PRO A 107 -10.31 -9.06 6.56
N ARG A 108 -9.85 -9.79 5.54
CA ARG A 108 -8.45 -10.18 5.40
C ARG A 108 -7.59 -9.04 4.82
N VAL A 109 -8.19 -8.10 4.10
CA VAL A 109 -7.45 -7.00 3.48
C VAL A 109 -7.19 -5.92 4.52
N ILE A 110 -5.93 -5.52 4.63
CA ILE A 110 -5.46 -4.42 5.47
C ILE A 110 -4.78 -3.41 4.55
N ALA A 111 -5.41 -2.25 4.38
CA ALA A 111 -4.80 -1.15 3.65
C ALA A 111 -3.79 -0.44 4.55
N VAL A 112 -2.56 -0.25 4.06
CA VAL A 112 -1.50 0.46 4.78
C VAL A 112 -0.97 1.62 3.94
N GLY A 113 -0.69 2.75 4.59
CA GLY A 113 -0.18 3.93 3.89
C GLY A 113 -0.01 5.13 4.82
N MET A 114 0.47 6.23 4.25
CA MET A 114 0.66 7.49 4.97
C MET A 114 -0.65 8.30 5.02
N ASP A 115 -0.95 8.87 6.19
CA ASP A 115 -2.16 9.69 6.43
C ASP A 115 -3.46 8.94 6.07
N ILE A 116 -3.49 7.62 6.29
CA ILE A 116 -4.55 6.77 5.70
C ILE A 116 -5.94 7.06 6.26
N LYS A 117 -6.04 7.69 7.44
CA LYS A 117 -7.32 8.17 7.98
C LYS A 117 -7.95 9.25 7.09
N LYS A 118 -7.14 10.21 6.63
CA LYS A 118 -7.60 11.27 5.69
C LYS A 118 -7.89 10.67 4.32
N VAL A 119 -7.11 9.67 3.92
CA VAL A 119 -7.37 8.88 2.70
C VAL A 119 -8.74 8.23 2.75
N LYS A 120 -9.01 7.44 3.79
CA LYS A 120 -10.26 6.70 3.99
C LYS A 120 -11.48 7.62 3.88
N ALA A 121 -11.49 8.72 4.64
CA ALA A 121 -12.61 9.65 4.64
C ALA A 121 -12.90 10.24 3.25
N LYS A 122 -11.84 10.56 2.48
CA LYS A 122 -11.96 11.14 1.14
C LYS A 122 -12.35 10.10 0.08
N LEU A 123 -11.86 8.86 0.17
CA LEU A 123 -12.30 7.75 -0.70
C LEU A 123 -13.78 7.43 -0.48
N GLU A 124 -14.22 7.36 0.76
CA GLU A 124 -15.61 7.06 1.09
C GLU A 124 -16.53 8.19 0.59
N LYS A 125 -16.19 9.45 0.89
CA LYS A 125 -16.98 10.62 0.51
C LYS A 125 -17.13 10.78 -1.01
N HIS A 126 -16.04 10.65 -1.76
CA HIS A 126 -16.03 11.00 -3.19
C HIS A 126 -16.20 9.79 -4.12
N HIS A 127 -15.86 8.58 -3.65
CA HIS A 127 -15.81 7.38 -4.48
C HIS A 127 -16.63 6.22 -3.92
N GLY A 128 -17.22 6.36 -2.73
CA GLY A 128 -18.00 5.30 -2.07
C GLY A 128 -17.18 4.05 -1.76
N ILE A 129 -15.85 4.17 -1.70
CA ILE A 129 -14.93 3.08 -1.37
C ILE A 129 -14.59 3.19 0.10
N GLU A 130 -15.12 2.26 0.90
CA GLU A 130 -14.81 2.18 2.33
C GLU A 130 -13.58 1.27 2.56
N LEU A 131 -12.55 1.81 3.20
CA LEU A 131 -11.44 1.00 3.71
C LEU A 131 -11.82 0.46 5.10
N LYS A 132 -12.34 -0.79 5.17
CA LYS A 132 -12.79 -1.36 6.45
C LYS A 132 -11.66 -1.53 7.46
N LYS A 133 -10.50 -2.00 7.01
CA LYS A 133 -9.26 -2.07 7.80
C LYS A 133 -8.19 -1.22 7.14
N ALA A 134 -7.80 -0.14 7.81
CA ALA A 134 -6.77 0.77 7.35
C ALA A 134 -5.85 1.13 8.52
N LEU A 135 -4.54 0.99 8.33
CA LEU A 135 -3.52 1.29 9.34
C LEU A 135 -2.53 2.32 8.81
N ASP A 136 -2.28 3.37 9.60
CA ASP A 136 -1.31 4.40 9.24
C ASP A 136 0.09 3.90 9.57
N LEU A 137 1.03 4.05 8.63
CA LEU A 137 2.38 3.53 8.80
C LEU A 137 3.13 4.17 9.98
N ARG A 138 2.87 5.44 10.33
CA ARG A 138 3.52 6.07 11.49
C ARG A 138 2.97 5.54 12.79
N VAL A 139 1.66 5.28 12.85
CA VAL A 139 1.02 4.61 14.01
C VAL A 139 1.63 3.23 14.19
N MET A 140 1.69 2.44 13.10
CA MET A 140 2.29 1.11 13.13
C MET A 140 3.78 1.18 13.52
N ALA A 141 4.52 2.20 13.08
CA ALA A 141 5.94 2.34 13.40
C ALA A 141 6.16 2.59 14.90
N VAL A 142 5.35 3.47 15.50
CA VAL A 142 5.39 3.72 16.96
C VAL A 142 5.07 2.46 17.75
N GLU A 143 4.10 1.67 17.30
CA GLU A 143 3.70 0.44 17.97
C GLU A 143 4.71 -0.70 17.80
N GLY A 144 5.21 -0.90 16.57
CA GLY A 144 6.13 -1.98 16.21
C GLY A 144 7.58 -1.72 16.65
N MET A 145 7.99 -0.45 16.79
CA MET A 145 9.38 -0.07 17.11
C MET A 145 9.51 0.62 18.47
N LYS A 146 8.89 0.09 19.53
CA LYS A 146 8.78 0.75 20.85
C LYS A 146 10.09 1.35 21.36
N GLU A 147 11.19 0.59 21.32
CA GLU A 147 12.51 1.04 21.80
C GLU A 147 13.10 2.21 20.98
N VAL A 148 12.75 2.31 19.70
CA VAL A 148 13.18 3.40 18.81
C VAL A 148 12.22 4.59 18.93
N GLY A 149 10.92 4.33 19.01
CA GLY A 149 9.88 5.35 19.18
C GLY A 149 9.97 6.11 20.50
N GLU A 150 10.53 5.49 21.55
CA GLU A 150 10.84 6.17 22.82
C GLU A 150 11.95 7.21 22.69
N LYS A 151 12.84 7.05 21.70
CA LYS A 151 14.00 7.92 21.48
C LYS A 151 13.77 8.93 20.36
N VAL A 152 12.83 8.65 19.45
CA VAL A 152 12.63 9.43 18.24
C VAL A 152 11.16 9.59 17.89
N ASP A 153 10.78 10.81 17.53
CA ASP A 153 9.41 11.13 17.11
C ASP A 153 9.10 10.60 15.70
N LEU A 154 8.73 9.32 15.62
CA LEU A 154 8.36 8.62 14.38
C LEU A 154 7.12 9.22 13.70
N TRP A 155 6.30 10.01 14.41
CA TRP A 155 5.15 10.70 13.82
C TRP A 155 5.51 11.78 12.79
N ARG A 156 6.74 12.31 12.88
CA ARG A 156 7.23 13.35 11.97
C ARG A 156 7.96 12.78 10.75
N TYR A 157 8.10 11.45 10.67
CA TYR A 157 8.87 10.86 9.60
C TYR A 157 8.07 10.86 8.30
N ASN A 158 8.73 11.27 7.22
CA ASN A 158 8.24 11.04 5.87
C ASN A 158 8.45 9.57 5.48
N LEU A 159 7.93 9.18 4.32
CA LEU A 159 7.97 7.79 3.85
C LEU A 159 9.39 7.24 3.76
N GLU A 160 10.34 8.02 3.23
CA GLU A 160 11.74 7.60 3.07
C GLU A 160 12.45 7.40 4.40
N LYS A 161 12.23 8.32 5.35
CA LYS A 161 12.81 8.20 6.69
C LYS A 161 12.22 7.02 7.45
N LEU A 162 10.91 6.75 7.31
CA LEU A 162 10.29 5.54 7.83
C LEU A 162 10.89 4.29 7.19
N MET A 163 11.01 4.26 5.86
CA MET A 163 11.61 3.14 5.13
C MET A 163 13.01 2.82 5.65
N LYS A 164 13.88 3.83 5.74
CA LYS A 164 15.25 3.67 6.25
C LYS A 164 15.28 3.14 7.68
N THR A 165 14.38 3.64 8.53
CA THR A 165 14.33 3.25 9.95
C THR A 165 13.74 1.87 10.17
N VAL A 166 12.67 1.51 9.45
CA VAL A 166 11.96 0.22 9.61
C VAL A 166 12.71 -0.91 8.93
N LEU A 167 13.15 -0.71 7.69
CA LEU A 167 13.75 -1.78 6.88
C LEU A 167 15.27 -1.86 7.03
N GLY A 168 15.92 -0.84 7.61
CA GLY A 168 17.38 -0.74 7.74
C GLY A 168 18.14 -0.62 6.42
N LYS A 169 17.45 -0.75 5.27
CA LYS A 169 18.00 -0.64 3.93
C LYS A 169 17.79 0.78 3.40
N HIS A 170 18.78 1.27 2.67
CA HIS A 170 18.61 2.47 1.86
C HIS A 170 18.12 2.04 0.49
N PHE A 171 16.87 2.37 0.15
CA PHE A 171 16.45 2.39 -1.25
C PHE A 171 16.92 3.71 -1.85
N ASP A 172 17.80 3.66 -2.85
CA ASP A 172 18.29 4.86 -3.51
C ASP A 172 17.27 5.38 -4.52
N VAL A 173 16.28 6.12 -4.01
CA VAL A 173 15.22 6.72 -4.80
C VAL A 173 15.66 8.09 -5.31
N VAL A 174 16.21 8.13 -6.52
CA VAL A 174 16.51 9.38 -7.22
C VAL A 174 15.18 10.01 -7.65
N ARG A 175 14.78 11.08 -6.97
CA ARG A 175 13.63 11.91 -7.36
C ARG A 175 14.09 13.08 -8.22
N PRO A 176 13.20 13.65 -9.04
CA PRO A 176 13.57 14.79 -9.87
C PRO A 176 13.82 15.98 -8.98
N GLU A 177 14.78 16.83 -9.37
CA GLU A 177 15.15 18.03 -8.62
C GLU A 177 13.97 19.00 -8.55
N GLU A 178 13.24 19.14 -9.67
CA GLU A 178 11.99 19.86 -9.71
C GLU A 178 10.84 18.99 -9.21
N LYS A 179 9.93 19.61 -8.45
CA LYS A 179 8.76 18.92 -7.96
C LYS A 179 7.90 18.53 -9.17
N LEU A 180 7.77 17.21 -9.39
CA LEU A 180 6.84 16.64 -10.35
C LEU A 180 5.47 17.30 -10.22
N ASP A 181 5.10 18.07 -11.24
CA ASP A 181 3.76 18.60 -11.31
C ASP A 181 2.80 17.49 -11.72
N TRP A 182 1.86 17.19 -10.84
CA TRP A 182 0.90 16.12 -11.07
C TRP A 182 -0.25 16.60 -11.96
N TYR A 183 -0.49 17.91 -12.01
CA TYR A 183 -1.61 18.52 -12.72
C TYR A 183 -1.10 19.62 -13.64
N ASP A 184 -1.38 19.47 -14.93
CA ASP A 184 -1.22 20.58 -15.86
C ASP A 184 -2.51 21.41 -15.83
N GLU A 185 -2.48 22.59 -15.21
CA GLU A 185 -3.65 23.49 -15.12
C GLU A 185 -4.13 23.97 -16.51
N GLU A 186 -3.27 23.97 -17.54
CA GLU A 186 -3.63 24.41 -18.89
C GLU A 186 -4.38 23.34 -19.68
N ASN A 187 -4.20 22.05 -19.36
CA ASN A 187 -4.87 20.92 -20.04
C ASN A 187 -5.92 20.25 -19.16
N SER A 188 -6.97 21.01 -18.85
CA SER A 188 -8.15 20.58 -18.07
C SER A 188 -8.88 19.32 -18.60
N CYS A 189 -8.61 18.85 -19.82
CA CYS A 189 -9.39 17.80 -20.48
C CYS A 189 -8.71 16.42 -20.54
N CYS A 190 -7.46 16.28 -20.10
CA CYS A 190 -6.68 15.07 -20.38
C CYS A 190 -6.42 14.26 -19.12
N TYR A 191 -7.30 13.29 -18.83
CA TYR A 191 -7.06 12.15 -17.92
C TYR A 191 -5.73 11.40 -18.22
N TYR A 192 -5.08 11.70 -19.35
CA TYR A 192 -3.85 11.11 -19.85
C TYR A 192 -2.56 11.79 -19.36
N ASN A 193 -2.62 13.03 -18.84
CA ASN A 193 -1.41 13.77 -18.39
C ASN A 193 -0.82 13.26 -17.06
N VAL A 194 -1.52 12.33 -16.40
CA VAL A 194 -1.13 11.72 -15.12
C VAL A 194 -0.22 10.49 -15.33
N TYR A 195 -0.16 9.96 -16.55
CA TYR A 195 0.47 8.67 -16.86
C TYR A 195 1.80 8.78 -17.60
N THR A 196 2.58 9.84 -17.37
CA THR A 196 3.98 9.82 -17.82
C THR A 196 4.71 8.66 -17.13
N ASP A 197 5.68 8.08 -17.82
CA ASP A 197 6.46 6.96 -17.31
C ASP A 197 7.10 7.29 -15.95
N GLU A 198 7.57 8.52 -15.80
CA GLU A 198 8.13 9.05 -14.56
C GLU A 198 7.10 9.12 -13.42
N LYS A 199 5.90 9.66 -13.67
CA LYS A 199 4.82 9.70 -12.67
C LYS A 199 4.41 8.28 -12.25
N THR A 200 4.28 7.38 -13.22
CA THR A 200 3.96 5.96 -13.03
C THR A 200 5.05 5.24 -12.25
N MET A 201 6.31 5.58 -12.46
CA MET A 201 7.45 5.05 -11.72
C MET A 201 7.39 5.47 -10.25
N PHE A 202 7.31 6.77 -9.96
CA PHE A 202 7.34 7.25 -8.58
C PHE A 202 6.13 6.81 -7.76
N ILE A 203 4.94 6.77 -8.36
CA ILE A 203 3.78 6.26 -7.64
C ILE A 203 3.91 4.77 -7.34
N THR A 204 4.42 3.98 -8.29
CA THR A 204 4.70 2.56 -8.09
C THR A 204 5.67 2.37 -6.92
N ILE A 205 6.76 3.14 -6.89
CA ILE A 205 7.76 3.09 -5.83
C ILE A 205 7.13 3.48 -4.49
N ASP A 206 6.46 4.62 -4.40
CA ASP A 206 5.85 5.09 -3.14
C ASP A 206 4.86 4.04 -2.60
N THR A 207 4.07 3.41 -3.48
CA THR A 207 3.12 2.35 -3.10
C THR A 207 3.82 1.09 -2.63
N TYR A 208 4.89 0.69 -3.31
CA TYR A 208 5.71 -0.47 -2.96
C TYR A 208 6.42 -0.26 -1.61
N LEU A 209 6.96 0.94 -1.35
CA LEU A 209 7.55 1.28 -0.06
C LEU A 209 6.50 1.24 1.06
N CYS A 210 5.28 1.75 0.83
CA CYS A 210 4.18 1.60 1.80
C CYS A 210 3.90 0.13 2.11
N TYR A 211 3.89 -0.75 1.09
CA TYR A 211 3.71 -2.19 1.27
C TYR A 211 4.84 -2.80 2.11
N LEU A 212 6.10 -2.56 1.76
CA LEU A 212 7.25 -3.14 2.47
C LEU A 212 7.29 -2.74 3.94
N ILE A 213 7.12 -1.44 4.23
CA ILE A 213 7.10 -0.91 5.59
C ILE A 213 5.95 -1.53 6.37
N GLY A 214 4.73 -1.51 5.80
CA GLY A 214 3.55 -2.05 6.47
C GLY A 214 3.64 -3.55 6.71
N PHE A 215 4.23 -4.31 5.78
CA PHE A 215 4.46 -5.74 5.91
C PHE A 215 5.42 -6.04 7.08
N GLU A 216 6.56 -5.35 7.13
CA GLU A 216 7.56 -5.52 8.20
C GLU A 216 6.96 -5.15 9.57
N LEU A 217 6.34 -3.98 9.69
CA LEU A 217 5.73 -3.51 10.94
C LEU A 217 4.60 -4.42 11.42
N HIS A 218 3.77 -4.91 10.51
CA HIS A 218 2.72 -5.87 10.87
C HIS A 218 3.33 -7.16 11.43
N GLY A 219 4.43 -7.63 10.85
CA GLY A 219 5.21 -8.76 11.35
C GLY A 219 5.79 -8.50 12.74
N MET A 220 6.37 -7.33 12.98
CA MET A 220 6.89 -6.94 14.30
C MET A 220 5.78 -6.92 15.38
N ILE A 221 4.63 -6.31 15.07
CA ILE A 221 3.52 -6.16 16.02
C ILE A 221 2.95 -7.54 16.40
N HIS A 222 2.62 -8.38 15.43
CA HIS A 222 1.89 -9.63 15.68
C HIS A 222 2.81 -10.85 15.86
N GLY A 223 4.05 -10.78 15.38
CA GLY A 223 5.07 -11.81 15.63
C GLY A 223 5.51 -11.84 17.09
N HIS A 224 5.56 -10.69 17.76
CA HIS A 224 5.80 -10.61 19.19
C HIS A 224 4.65 -11.19 20.04
N GLU A 225 3.41 -11.18 19.54
CA GLU A 225 2.25 -11.74 20.25
C GLU A 225 2.25 -13.28 20.25
N ALA A 226 2.72 -13.91 19.18
CA ALA A 226 2.86 -15.37 19.11
C ALA A 226 3.84 -15.91 20.17
N GLY A 227 4.94 -15.19 20.45
CA GLY A 227 5.92 -15.55 21.47
C GLY A 227 5.40 -15.43 22.91
N LYS A 228 4.47 -14.51 23.19
CA LYS A 228 3.89 -14.34 24.53
C LYS A 228 2.88 -15.43 24.91
N SER A 229 2.32 -16.13 23.93
CA SER A 229 1.37 -17.22 24.17
C SER A 229 2.02 -18.53 24.62
N GLN A 230 3.34 -18.70 24.42
CA GLN A 230 4.05 -19.93 24.77
C GLN A 230 4.72 -19.90 26.16
N ASP A 231 4.94 -18.72 26.75
CA ASP A 231 5.70 -18.58 28.00
C ASP A 231 4.88 -18.83 29.28
N SER A 232 3.55 -18.98 29.20
CA SER A 232 2.69 -19.25 30.36
C SER A 232 2.54 -20.75 30.69
N SER A 233 3.16 -21.66 29.93
CA SER A 233 2.92 -23.11 30.05
C SER A 233 4.10 -23.96 30.53
N LYS A 234 5.22 -23.36 30.96
CA LYS A 234 6.38 -24.11 31.49
C LYS A 234 6.84 -23.62 32.87
N SER A 235 6.10 -23.99 33.92
CA SER A 235 6.74 -24.42 35.17
C SER A 235 5.75 -25.12 36.10
N LYS A 236 5.90 -26.45 36.24
CA LYS A 236 5.63 -27.23 37.46
C LYS A 236 6.10 -28.68 37.24
N LYS A 237 7.42 -28.88 37.16
CA LYS A 237 8.00 -30.22 37.31
C LYS A 237 8.12 -30.50 38.81
N LYS A 238 7.22 -31.36 39.32
CA LYS A 238 7.25 -31.90 40.69
C LYS A 238 8.58 -32.63 40.93
N VAL A 239 9.35 -32.18 41.92
CA VAL A 239 10.48 -32.93 42.48
C VAL A 239 9.91 -34.01 43.40
N ASN A 240 9.93 -35.27 42.97
CA ASN A 240 9.63 -36.41 43.85
C ASN A 240 10.91 -36.84 44.57
N LYS A 241 10.95 -36.59 45.87
CA LYS A 241 11.99 -37.03 46.80
C LYS A 241 11.71 -38.49 47.19
N LYS A 242 12.46 -39.44 46.64
CA LYS A 242 12.47 -40.84 47.12
C LYS A 242 13.42 -40.94 48.32
N LYS A 243 12.84 -41.16 49.51
CA LYS A 243 13.49 -41.84 50.65
C LYS A 243 13.37 -43.35 50.43
N ASN A 244 14.40 -44.11 50.78
CA ASN A 244 14.41 -45.49 51.29
C ASN A 244 15.83 -45.64 51.89
N SER A 245 16.03 -45.83 53.20
CA SER A 245 15.80 -47.06 54.00
C SER A 245 16.38 -48.31 53.36
#